data_AF-A0A161M438-F1
#
_entry.id   AF-A0A161M438-F1
#
_cell.length_a   1.000
_cell.length_b   1.000
_cell.length_c   1.000
_cell.angle_alpha   90.00
_cell.angle_beta   90.00
_cell.angle_gamma   90.00
#
_symmetry.space_group_name_H-M   'P 1'
#
loop_
_entity.id
_entity.type
_entity.pdbx_description
1 polymer ?
#
loop_
_entity_poly.entity_id
_entity_poly.type
_entity_poly.pdbx_seq_one_letter_code
_entity_poly.pdbx_strand_id
1 'polypeptide(L)'
;ACELVPILTDVINFTRRCRQVLHHVLEQILAVQEYPWVKSQSHLSTIFFMLGELALILVALDEIFNYDHENTIERHMVVLVDKVKRIVDNDSTHRLTPLITLINQIRNELLSSSIFQESLHIPLEKKSSTNMESVVEQINAYFKHQLAELETSKENDIKASHSWSNLVALYGLAINILGVADKRVLKSLQDLSKKFLVILYVWR
;
A
#
# COMPACT_ATOMS: atom_id res chain seq x y z
N ALA A 1 -7.08 6.04 -26.24
CA ALA A 1 -5.79 6.48 -25.64
C ALA A 1 -5.95 7.79 -24.88
N CYS A 2 -6.33 8.91 -25.52
CA CYS A 2 -6.52 10.19 -24.81
C CYS A 2 -7.65 10.15 -23.75
N GLU A 3 -8.72 9.37 -23.97
CA GLU A 3 -9.81 9.19 -22.98
C GLU A 3 -9.40 8.39 -21.75
N LEU A 4 -8.32 7.59 -21.85
CA LEU A 4 -7.81 6.79 -20.74
C LEU A 4 -6.97 7.63 -19.77
N VAL A 5 -6.33 8.70 -20.27
CA VAL A 5 -5.43 9.55 -19.47
C VAL A 5 -6.16 10.20 -18.29
N PRO A 6 -7.34 10.82 -18.43
CA PRO A 6 -8.08 11.35 -17.28
C PRO A 6 -8.38 10.29 -16.22
N ILE A 7 -8.81 9.10 -16.63
CA ILE A 7 -9.13 8.00 -15.72
C ILE A 7 -7.87 7.58 -14.95
N LEU A 8 -6.76 7.33 -15.64
CA LEU A 8 -5.49 6.97 -14.99
C LEU A 8 -4.94 8.11 -14.12
N THR A 9 -5.25 9.36 -14.46
CA THR A 9 -4.92 10.53 -13.66
C THR A 9 -5.71 10.55 -12.34
N ASP A 10 -6.97 10.16 -12.37
CA ASP A 10 -7.76 10.02 -11.13
C ASP A 10 -7.21 8.90 -10.25
N VAL A 11 -6.80 7.77 -10.85
CA VAL A 11 -6.24 6.63 -10.09
C VAL A 11 -4.86 6.96 -9.49
N ILE A 12 -3.95 7.60 -10.23
CA ILE A 12 -2.66 8.04 -9.66
C ILE A 12 -2.86 9.05 -8.54
N ASN A 13 -3.83 9.96 -8.67
CA ASN A 13 -4.17 10.92 -7.60
C ASN A 13 -4.76 10.23 -6.37
N PHE A 14 -5.62 9.22 -6.56
CA PHE A 14 -6.12 8.38 -5.47
C PHE A 14 -4.97 7.66 -4.75
N THR A 15 -4.07 7.03 -5.51
CA THR A 15 -2.90 6.33 -4.99
C THR A 15 -2.01 7.25 -4.14
N ARG A 16 -1.73 8.46 -4.65
CA ARG A 16 -0.97 9.49 -3.92
C ARG A 16 -1.67 9.91 -2.63
N ARG A 17 -3.00 10.08 -2.65
CA ARG A 17 -3.78 10.40 -1.44
C ARG A 17 -3.73 9.27 -0.41
N CYS A 18 -3.81 8.00 -0.83
CA CYS A 18 -3.64 6.86 0.07
C CYS A 18 -2.28 6.91 0.78
N ARG A 19 -1.19 7.20 0.06
CA ARG A 19 0.15 7.35 0.65
C ARG A 19 0.24 8.52 1.61
N GLN A 20 -0.38 9.65 1.29
CA GLN A 20 -0.45 10.81 2.20
C GLN A 20 -1.19 10.48 3.49
N VAL A 21 -2.34 9.81 3.39
CA VAL A 21 -3.11 9.37 4.58
C VAL A 21 -2.28 8.42 5.42
N LEU A 22 -1.62 7.43 4.78
CA LEU A 22 -0.72 6.50 5.46
C LEU A 22 0.39 7.24 6.23
N HIS A 23 1.09 8.18 5.59
CA HIS A 23 2.12 9.01 6.21
C HIS A 23 1.56 9.78 7.43
N HIS A 24 0.48 10.53 7.26
CA HIS A 24 -0.06 11.36 8.35
C HIS A 24 -0.59 10.54 9.52
N VAL A 25 -1.21 9.38 9.27
CA VAL A 25 -1.66 8.49 10.34
C VAL A 25 -0.45 7.95 11.12
N LEU A 26 0.61 7.52 10.45
CA LEU A 26 1.83 7.05 11.09
C LEU A 26 2.50 8.14 11.94
N GLU A 27 2.60 9.36 11.42
CA GLU A 27 3.11 10.51 12.18
C GLU A 27 2.27 10.79 13.43
N GLN A 28 0.94 10.75 13.30
CA GLN A 28 0.03 11.00 14.41
C GLN A 28 0.10 9.90 15.47
N ILE A 29 0.23 8.62 15.08
CA ILE A 29 0.42 7.51 16.02
C ILE A 29 1.68 7.76 16.87
N LEU A 30 2.78 8.17 16.25
CA LEU A 30 4.04 8.46 16.93
C LEU A 30 3.94 9.71 17.81
N ALA A 31 3.33 10.78 17.31
CA ALA A 31 3.15 12.03 18.05
C ALA A 31 2.28 11.83 19.30
N VAL A 32 1.22 11.03 19.21
CA VAL A 32 0.34 10.72 20.34
C VAL A 32 1.10 10.05 21.50
N GLN A 33 2.17 9.30 21.21
CA GLN A 33 2.97 8.66 22.26
C GLN A 33 3.74 9.68 23.14
N GLU A 34 3.92 10.92 22.67
CA GLU A 34 4.53 12.00 23.46
C GLU A 34 3.64 12.48 24.61
N TYR A 35 2.35 12.12 24.60
CA TYR A 35 1.36 12.58 25.56
C TYR A 35 0.93 11.44 26.49
N PRO A 36 1.44 11.36 27.74
CA PRO A 36 1.20 10.23 28.65
C PRO A 36 -0.28 9.96 28.97
N TRP A 37 -1.10 11.01 28.98
CA TRP A 37 -2.54 10.93 29.22
C TRP A 37 -3.30 10.30 28.05
N VAL A 38 -2.79 10.43 26.83
CA VAL A 38 -3.37 9.76 25.65
C VAL A 38 -2.81 8.35 25.51
N LYS A 39 -1.50 8.16 25.73
CA LYS A 39 -0.82 6.86 25.68
C LYS A 39 -1.47 5.80 26.57
N SER A 40 -1.93 6.18 27.75
CA SER A 40 -2.59 5.24 28.69
C SER A 40 -4.00 4.82 28.28
N GLN A 41 -4.62 5.55 27.34
CA GLN A 41 -5.99 5.32 26.86
C GLN A 41 -6.04 4.89 25.39
N SER A 42 -4.93 5.03 24.65
CA SER A 42 -4.88 4.77 23.23
C SER A 42 -4.83 3.27 22.94
N HIS A 43 -5.95 2.70 22.49
CA HIS A 43 -5.97 1.39 21.86
C HIS A 43 -5.77 1.55 20.35
N LEU A 44 -4.55 1.27 19.89
CA LEU A 44 -4.19 1.43 18.47
C LEU A 44 -4.69 0.28 17.57
N SER A 45 -5.36 -0.75 18.11
CA SER A 45 -5.81 -1.94 17.35
C SER A 45 -6.68 -1.58 16.15
N THR A 46 -7.66 -0.68 16.31
CA THR A 46 -8.50 -0.21 15.21
C THR A 46 -7.69 0.55 14.16
N ILE A 47 -6.69 1.32 14.60
CA ILE A 47 -5.81 2.06 13.70
C ILE A 47 -4.93 1.09 12.90
N PHE A 48 -4.37 0.07 13.54
CA PHE A 48 -3.60 -0.97 12.87
C PHE A 48 -4.44 -1.73 11.84
N PHE A 49 -5.68 -2.08 12.18
CA PHE A 49 -6.61 -2.67 11.23
C PHE A 49 -6.81 -1.76 10.00
N MET A 50 -7.12 -0.47 10.21
CA MET A 50 -7.31 0.50 9.12
C MET A 50 -6.04 0.72 8.28
N LEU A 51 -4.85 0.70 8.89
CA LEU A 51 -3.59 0.75 8.17
C LEU A 51 -3.40 -0.48 7.28
N GLY A 52 -3.78 -1.67 7.77
CA GLY A 52 -3.81 -2.89 6.96
C GLY A 52 -4.78 -2.80 5.79
N GLU A 53 -5.97 -2.20 5.98
CA GLU A 53 -6.95 -2.02 4.89
C GLU A 53 -6.41 -1.08 3.82
N LEU A 54 -5.78 0.02 4.23
CA LEU A 54 -5.16 0.96 3.32
C LEU A 54 -3.99 0.33 2.55
N ALA A 55 -3.19 -0.50 3.22
CA ALA A 55 -2.14 -1.29 2.59
C ALA A 55 -2.70 -2.28 1.57
N LEU A 56 -3.79 -2.96 1.91
CA LEU A 56 -4.45 -3.92 1.04
C LEU A 56 -5.02 -3.27 -0.21
N ILE A 57 -5.55 -2.04 -0.11
CA ILE A 57 -5.96 -1.24 -1.28
C ILE A 57 -4.77 -0.99 -2.21
N LEU A 58 -3.61 -0.62 -1.66
CA LEU A 58 -2.41 -0.36 -2.46
C LEU A 58 -1.89 -1.64 -3.14
N VAL A 59 -1.92 -2.78 -2.45
CA VAL A 59 -1.61 -4.10 -3.02
C VAL A 59 -2.61 -4.46 -4.12
N ALA A 60 -3.91 -4.27 -3.88
CA ALA A 60 -4.94 -4.56 -4.86
C ALA A 60 -4.81 -3.70 -6.13
N LEU A 61 -4.36 -2.45 -5.99
CA LEU A 61 -4.05 -1.60 -7.15
C LEU A 61 -2.87 -2.16 -7.96
N ASP A 62 -1.78 -2.60 -7.32
CA ASP A 62 -0.69 -3.28 -8.02
C ASP A 62 -1.20 -4.49 -8.80
N GLU A 63 -2.01 -5.33 -8.16
CA GLU A 63 -2.60 -6.51 -8.80
C GLU A 63 -3.49 -6.14 -9.99
N ILE A 64 -4.36 -5.12 -9.87
CA ILE A 64 -5.24 -4.69 -10.96
C ILE A 64 -4.45 -4.24 -12.19
N PHE A 65 -3.35 -3.50 -12.01
CA PHE A 65 -2.51 -3.07 -13.13
C PHE A 65 -1.60 -4.17 -13.67
N ASN A 66 -1.35 -5.23 -12.89
CA ASN A 66 -0.56 -6.40 -13.30
C ASN A 66 -1.40 -7.56 -13.85
N TYR A 67 -2.71 -7.55 -13.63
CA TYR A 67 -3.61 -8.64 -14.01
C TYR A 67 -3.70 -8.84 -15.52
N ASP A 68 -3.42 -7.80 -16.31
CA ASP A 68 -3.46 -7.89 -17.77
C ASP A 68 -2.18 -8.53 -18.33
N HIS A 69 -2.22 -9.83 -18.61
CA HIS A 69 -1.14 -10.57 -19.27
C HIS A 69 -0.68 -9.94 -20.60
N GLU A 70 -1.50 -9.09 -21.22
CA GLU A 70 -1.16 -8.43 -22.48
C GLU A 70 -0.53 -7.03 -22.30
N ASN A 71 -0.46 -6.48 -21.09
CA ASN A 71 0.05 -5.13 -20.82
C ASN A 71 -0.58 -4.06 -21.74
N THR A 72 -1.88 -4.18 -22.01
CA THR A 72 -2.57 -3.39 -23.03
C THR A 72 -2.53 -1.90 -22.72
N ILE A 73 -2.70 -1.54 -21.44
CA ILE A 73 -2.63 -0.15 -20.97
C ILE A 73 -1.23 0.42 -21.24
N GLU A 74 -0.18 -0.30 -20.87
CA GLU A 74 1.21 0.14 -21.06
C GLU A 74 1.53 0.33 -22.56
N ARG A 75 1.11 -0.60 -23.42
CA ARG A 75 1.27 -0.47 -24.89
C ARG A 75 0.56 0.79 -25.42
N HIS A 76 -0.67 1.04 -24.99
CA HIS A 76 -1.39 2.26 -25.37
C HIS A 76 -0.70 3.53 -24.87
N MET A 77 -0.09 3.49 -23.69
CA MET A 77 0.64 4.63 -23.12
C MET A 77 1.94 4.90 -23.88
N VAL A 78 2.70 3.87 -24.28
CA VAL A 78 3.89 4.04 -25.14
C VAL A 78 3.53 4.72 -26.46
N VAL A 79 2.48 4.24 -27.15
CA VAL A 79 2.02 4.83 -28.42
C VAL A 79 1.58 6.28 -28.22
N LEU A 80 0.94 6.59 -27.09
CA LEU A 80 0.52 7.95 -26.76
C LEU A 80 1.72 8.88 -26.53
N VAL A 81 2.72 8.47 -25.74
CA VAL A 81 3.95 9.24 -25.52
C VAL A 81 4.64 9.55 -26.84
N ASP A 82 4.80 8.55 -27.71
CA ASP A 82 5.49 8.74 -29.00
C ASP A 82 4.75 9.72 -29.91
N LYS A 83 3.42 9.68 -29.91
CA LYS A 83 2.60 10.65 -30.66
C LYS A 83 2.74 12.06 -30.09
N VAL A 84 2.65 12.22 -28.77
CA VAL A 84 2.75 13.54 -28.12
C VAL A 84 4.16 14.12 -28.28
N LYS A 85 5.21 13.32 -28.15
CA LYS A 85 6.61 13.74 -28.38
C LYS A 85 6.81 14.30 -29.78
N ARG A 86 6.36 13.59 -30.83
CA ARG A 86 6.45 14.07 -32.21
C ARG A 86 5.71 15.40 -32.44
N ILE A 87 4.63 15.65 -31.70
CA ILE A 87 3.92 16.94 -31.78
C ILE A 87 4.72 18.02 -31.05
N VAL A 88 5.26 17.73 -29.86
CA VAL A 88 6.08 18.65 -29.07
C VAL A 88 7.36 19.05 -29.78
N ASP A 89 8.07 18.10 -30.41
CA ASP A 89 9.32 18.36 -31.13
C ASP A 89 9.12 19.32 -32.31
N ASN A 90 7.88 19.39 -32.83
CA ASN A 90 7.48 20.31 -33.91
C ASN A 90 6.76 21.56 -33.39
N ASP A 91 6.55 21.71 -32.07
CA ASP A 91 5.85 22.83 -31.43
C ASP A 91 6.85 23.71 -30.67
N SER A 92 7.10 24.92 -31.19
CA SER A 92 7.96 25.92 -30.56
C SER A 92 7.43 26.46 -29.24
N THR A 93 6.17 26.20 -28.91
CA THR A 93 5.52 26.71 -27.69
C THR A 93 5.61 25.75 -26.50
N HIS A 94 6.09 24.51 -26.71
CA HIS A 94 6.25 23.47 -25.69
C HIS A 94 5.01 23.21 -24.81
N ARG A 95 3.80 23.55 -25.28
CA ARG A 95 2.58 23.56 -24.47
C ARG A 95 2.15 22.18 -23.98
N LEU A 96 2.56 21.13 -24.69
CA LEU A 96 2.23 19.74 -24.36
C LEU A 96 3.28 19.04 -23.48
N THR A 97 4.33 19.73 -23.06
CA THR A 97 5.32 19.19 -22.10
C THR A 97 4.69 18.68 -20.80
N PRO A 98 3.72 19.39 -20.17
CA PRO A 98 3.05 18.88 -18.97
C PRO A 98 2.30 17.57 -19.20
N LEU A 99 1.75 17.36 -20.40
CA LEU A 99 1.07 16.11 -20.76
C LEU A 99 2.07 14.95 -20.86
N ILE A 100 3.27 15.17 -21.43
CA ILE A 100 4.34 14.16 -21.45
C ILE A 100 4.75 13.80 -20.02
N THR A 101 4.91 14.80 -19.14
CA THR A 101 5.24 14.57 -17.73
C THR A 101 4.17 13.75 -17.04
N LEU A 102 2.88 14.08 -17.22
CA LEU A 102 1.76 13.34 -16.63
C LEU A 102 1.73 11.89 -17.12
N ILE A 103 1.92 11.66 -18.42
CA ILE A 103 1.93 10.30 -18.98
C ILE A 103 3.09 9.49 -18.39
N ASN A 104 4.28 10.09 -18.26
CA ASN A 104 5.42 9.42 -17.64
C ASN A 104 5.19 9.14 -16.15
N GLN A 105 4.53 10.04 -15.42
CA GLN A 105 4.14 9.79 -14.02
C GLN A 105 3.18 8.60 -13.92
N ILE A 106 2.16 8.53 -14.78
CA ILE A 106 1.25 7.37 -14.81
C ILE A 106 2.03 6.09 -15.05
N ARG A 107 2.94 6.06 -16.04
CA ARG A 107 3.75 4.86 -16.32
C ARG A 107 4.63 4.46 -15.13
N ASN A 108 5.30 5.42 -14.52
CA ASN A 108 6.30 5.15 -13.49
C ASN A 108 5.71 4.88 -12.10
N GLU A 109 4.54 5.44 -11.77
CA GLU A 109 3.94 5.31 -10.43
C GLU A 109 2.78 4.31 -10.39
N LEU A 110 2.10 4.07 -11.52
CA LEU A 110 0.90 3.22 -11.59
C LEU A 110 1.17 1.91 -12.33
N LEU A 111 1.89 1.95 -13.44
CA LEU A 111 2.10 0.79 -14.33
C LEU A 111 3.44 0.08 -14.07
N SER A 112 4.19 0.53 -13.08
CA SER A 112 5.49 -0.01 -12.68
C SER A 112 5.39 -1.23 -11.76
N SER A 113 4.18 -1.63 -11.35
CA SER A 113 3.96 -2.71 -10.37
C SER A 113 4.61 -2.43 -9.00
N SER A 114 4.85 -1.16 -8.67
CA SER A 114 5.54 -0.73 -7.45
C SER A 114 4.69 0.13 -6.51
N ILE A 115 3.36 0.12 -6.66
CA ILE A 115 2.45 1.00 -5.92
C ILE A 115 2.60 0.80 -4.41
N PHE A 116 2.50 -0.44 -3.95
CA PHE A 116 2.66 -0.81 -2.55
C PHE A 116 4.12 -0.67 -2.13
N GLN A 117 5.09 -1.10 -2.95
CA GLN A 117 6.51 -1.03 -2.63
C GLN A 117 6.98 0.40 -2.35
N GLU A 118 6.54 1.38 -3.14
CA GLU A 118 6.84 2.80 -2.91
C GLU A 118 6.27 3.30 -1.58
N SER A 119 5.14 2.74 -1.15
CA SER A 119 4.48 3.09 0.10
C SER A 119 5.20 2.53 1.34
N LEU A 120 6.19 1.64 1.16
CA LEU A 120 6.99 1.09 2.25
C LEU A 120 8.13 2.02 2.70
N HIS A 121 8.48 3.02 1.90
CA HIS A 121 9.66 3.87 2.10
C HIS A 121 9.31 5.26 2.64
N ILE A 122 8.26 5.36 3.44
CA ILE A 122 7.75 6.62 3.96
C ILE A 122 8.73 7.21 4.99
N PRO A 123 9.30 8.41 4.75
CA PRO A 123 10.11 9.09 5.75
C PRO A 123 9.21 9.54 6.90
N LEU A 124 9.64 9.34 8.14
CA LEU A 124 8.94 9.84 9.33
C LEU A 124 9.86 10.86 10.02
N GLU A 125 9.42 12.12 10.09
CA GLU A 125 10.24 13.25 10.55
C GLU A 125 10.53 13.20 12.06
N LYS A 126 9.60 12.66 12.86
CA LYS A 126 9.67 12.64 14.34
C LYS A 126 9.81 11.23 14.90
N LYS A 127 11.01 10.64 14.76
CA LYS A 127 11.35 9.36 15.43
C LYS A 127 12.06 9.63 16.74
N SER A 128 11.33 9.90 17.83
CA SER A 128 11.93 9.65 19.16
C SER A 128 11.98 8.13 19.37
N SER A 129 13.11 7.59 19.85
CA SER A 129 13.31 6.14 20.00
C SER A 129 12.26 5.52 20.93
N THR A 130 11.90 6.23 22.01
CA THR A 130 10.94 5.77 23.02
C THR A 130 9.50 5.70 22.49
N ASN A 131 9.10 6.62 21.60
CA ASN A 131 7.76 6.56 20.98
C ASN A 131 7.65 5.37 20.03
N MET A 132 8.71 5.12 19.27
CA MET A 132 8.78 3.99 18.34
C MET A 132 8.65 2.65 19.08
N GLU A 133 9.40 2.45 20.17
CA GLU A 133 9.34 1.22 20.97
C GLU A 133 7.91 0.91 21.45
N SER A 134 7.20 1.92 21.95
CA SER A 134 5.83 1.72 22.44
C SER A 134 4.84 1.33 21.34
N VAL A 135 4.98 1.89 20.13
CA VAL A 135 4.15 1.52 18.97
C VAL A 135 4.49 0.11 18.50
N VAL A 136 5.78 -0.23 18.48
CA VAL A 136 6.28 -1.58 18.14
C VAL A 136 5.75 -2.64 19.10
N GLU A 137 5.68 -2.36 20.40
CA GLU A 137 5.08 -3.27 21.38
C GLU A 137 3.59 -3.49 21.10
N GLN A 138 2.84 -2.42 20.87
CA GLN A 138 1.40 -2.48 20.61
C GLN A 138 1.07 -3.21 19.31
N ILE A 139 1.81 -2.96 18.22
CA ILE A 139 1.57 -3.63 16.95
C ILE A 139 1.95 -5.12 17.01
N ASN A 140 2.99 -5.49 17.77
CA ASN A 140 3.31 -6.89 18.01
C ASN A 140 2.24 -7.61 18.85
N ALA A 141 1.68 -6.94 19.86
CA ALA A 141 0.54 -7.47 20.60
C ALA A 141 -0.68 -7.66 19.70
N TYR A 142 -0.94 -6.69 18.82
CA TYR A 142 -2.01 -6.78 17.81
C TYR A 142 -1.81 -7.97 16.86
N PHE A 143 -0.61 -8.16 16.29
CA PHE A 143 -0.32 -9.32 15.45
C PHE A 143 -0.57 -10.64 16.17
N LYS A 144 -0.08 -10.79 17.40
CA LYS A 144 -0.26 -12.03 18.18
C LYS A 144 -1.75 -12.33 18.43
N HIS A 145 -2.52 -11.30 18.78
CA HIS A 145 -3.96 -11.45 19.01
C HIS A 145 -4.68 -11.90 17.73
N GLN A 146 -4.46 -11.20 16.62
CA GLN A 146 -5.15 -11.50 15.35
C GLN A 146 -4.74 -12.86 14.77
N LEU A 147 -3.45 -13.24 14.91
CA LEU A 147 -2.99 -14.58 14.52
C LEU A 147 -3.70 -15.69 15.30
N ALA A 148 -3.85 -15.53 16.62
CA ALA A 148 -4.56 -16.50 17.45
C ALA A 148 -6.04 -16.64 17.03
N GLU A 149 -6.71 -15.54 16.69
CA GLU A 149 -8.07 -15.58 16.16
C GLU A 149 -8.13 -16.35 14.82
N LEU A 150 -7.21 -16.05 13.89
CA LEU A 150 -7.15 -16.72 12.59
C LEU A 150 -6.83 -18.22 12.67
N GLU A 151 -5.98 -18.64 13.60
CA GLU A 151 -5.67 -20.05 13.83
C GLU A 151 -6.94 -20.86 14.17
N THR A 152 -7.87 -20.27 14.93
CA THR A 152 -9.13 -20.92 15.33
C THR A 152 -10.25 -20.85 14.28
N SER A 153 -10.12 -19.99 13.27
CA SER A 153 -11.15 -19.82 12.24
C SER A 153 -11.26 -21.01 11.28
N LYS A 154 -12.33 -21.10 10.50
CA LYS A 154 -12.56 -22.22 9.56
C LYS A 154 -11.81 -22.02 8.24
N GLU A 155 -11.36 -23.13 7.65
CA GLU A 155 -10.92 -23.15 6.26
C GLU A 155 -12.08 -22.69 5.35
N ASN A 156 -11.80 -21.76 4.44
CA ASN A 156 -12.76 -21.09 3.54
C ASN A 156 -13.66 -20.00 4.15
N ASP A 157 -13.39 -19.53 5.37
CA ASP A 157 -14.06 -18.32 5.87
C ASP A 157 -13.50 -17.07 5.15
N ILE A 158 -14.33 -16.44 4.31
CA ILE A 158 -13.97 -15.23 3.54
C ILE A 158 -13.50 -14.11 4.47
N LYS A 159 -14.11 -13.96 5.66
CA LYS A 159 -13.71 -12.93 6.62
C LYS A 159 -12.33 -13.23 7.21
N ALA A 160 -12.05 -14.50 7.47
CA ALA A 160 -10.73 -14.92 7.94
C ALA A 160 -9.67 -14.74 6.85
N SER A 161 -9.96 -15.09 5.59
CA SER A 161 -9.04 -14.83 4.47
C SER A 161 -8.77 -13.34 4.30
N HIS A 162 -9.79 -12.49 4.41
CA HIS A 162 -9.61 -11.03 4.35
C HIS A 162 -8.76 -10.50 5.50
N SER A 163 -9.06 -10.93 6.74
CA SER A 163 -8.28 -10.57 7.92
C SER A 163 -6.82 -11.03 7.80
N TRP A 164 -6.57 -12.24 7.26
CA TRP A 164 -5.22 -12.70 6.98
C TRP A 164 -4.51 -11.81 5.95
N SER A 165 -5.15 -11.45 4.83
CA SER A 165 -4.57 -10.54 3.83
C SER A 165 -4.26 -9.17 4.40
N ASN A 166 -5.16 -8.62 5.23
CA ASN A 166 -4.95 -7.38 5.96
C ASN A 166 -3.69 -7.46 6.85
N LEU A 167 -3.53 -8.54 7.62
CA LEU A 167 -2.34 -8.73 8.46
C LEU A 167 -1.05 -8.84 7.67
N VAL A 168 -1.06 -9.53 6.53
CA VAL A 168 0.12 -9.64 5.65
C VAL A 168 0.54 -8.27 5.13
N ALA A 169 -0.43 -7.48 4.64
CA ALA A 169 -0.17 -6.13 4.13
C ALA A 169 0.34 -5.19 5.26
N LEU A 170 -0.29 -5.25 6.44
CA LEU A 170 0.15 -4.52 7.62
C LEU A 170 1.56 -4.93 8.08
N TYR A 171 1.88 -6.23 8.06
CA TYR A 171 3.22 -6.72 8.41
C TYR A 171 4.27 -6.18 7.45
N GLY A 172 3.97 -6.13 6.16
CA GLY A 172 4.81 -5.50 5.14
C GLY A 172 5.10 -4.02 5.45
N LEU A 173 4.09 -3.24 5.86
CA LEU A 173 4.31 -1.87 6.31
C LEU A 173 5.14 -1.80 7.59
N ALA A 174 4.79 -2.61 8.60
CA ALA A 174 5.41 -2.57 9.92
C ALA A 174 6.91 -2.89 9.87
N ILE A 175 7.31 -3.89 9.09
CA ILE A 175 8.72 -4.26 8.96
C ILE A 175 9.55 -3.18 8.26
N ASN A 176 9.00 -2.54 7.22
CA ASN A 176 9.74 -1.55 6.43
C ASN A 176 9.76 -0.16 7.07
N ILE A 177 8.66 0.28 7.67
CA ILE A 177 8.51 1.64 8.21
C ILE A 177 8.94 1.71 9.68
N LEU A 178 8.48 0.75 10.49
CA LEU A 178 8.69 0.72 11.94
C LEU A 178 9.87 -0.17 12.34
N GLY A 179 10.43 -0.96 11.42
CA GLY A 179 11.52 -1.90 11.71
C GLY A 179 11.07 -3.13 12.50
N VAL A 180 9.77 -3.46 12.49
CA VAL A 180 9.21 -4.59 13.23
C VAL A 180 9.56 -5.90 12.52
N ALA A 181 10.61 -6.58 12.98
CA ALA A 181 11.09 -7.83 12.40
C ALA A 181 10.87 -9.04 13.32
N ASP A 182 9.64 -9.26 13.80
CA ASP A 182 9.31 -10.48 14.57
C ASP A 182 9.21 -11.68 13.62
N LYS A 183 10.23 -12.54 13.65
CA LYS A 183 10.31 -13.77 12.84
C LYS A 183 9.20 -14.78 13.16
N ARG A 184 8.65 -14.75 14.38
CA ARG A 184 7.55 -15.66 14.78
C ARG A 184 6.27 -15.25 14.09
N VAL A 185 5.97 -13.95 14.05
CA VAL A 185 4.82 -13.40 13.33
C VAL A 185 4.91 -13.76 11.85
N LEU A 186 6.08 -13.53 11.21
CA LEU A 186 6.29 -13.91 9.81
C LEU A 186 6.03 -15.41 9.58
N LYS A 187 6.57 -16.27 10.43
CA LYS A 187 6.38 -17.71 10.31
C LYS A 187 4.91 -18.11 10.45
N SER A 188 4.18 -17.55 11.42
CA SER A 188 2.74 -17.82 11.58
C SER A 188 1.94 -17.35 10.37
N LEU A 189 2.25 -16.18 9.80
CA LEU A 189 1.62 -15.71 8.56
C LEU A 189 1.86 -16.67 7.38
N GLN A 190 3.09 -17.17 7.24
CA GLN A 190 3.45 -18.16 6.22
C GLN A 190 2.77 -19.52 6.42
N ASP A 191 2.60 -19.96 7.66
CA ASP A 191 1.91 -21.22 7.94
C ASP A 191 0.40 -21.09 7.68
N LEU A 192 -0.20 -19.95 8.02
CA LEU A 192 -1.60 -19.65 7.71
C LEU A 192 -1.87 -19.45 6.21
N SER A 193 -0.87 -19.12 5.40
CA SER A 193 -1.03 -19.00 3.94
C SER A 193 -1.42 -20.33 3.27
N LYS A 194 -1.16 -21.46 3.94
CA LYS A 194 -1.58 -22.79 3.48
C LYS A 194 -3.08 -23.04 3.72
N LYS A 195 -3.64 -22.38 4.74
CA LYS A 195 -5.02 -22.52 5.22
C LYS A 195 -5.95 -21.55 4.51
N PHE A 196 -5.55 -20.29 4.48
CA PHE A 196 -6.19 -19.28 3.67
C PHE A 196 -5.43 -19.26 2.35
N LEU A 197 -5.80 -20.19 1.47
CA LEU A 197 -5.65 -19.90 0.05
C LEU A 197 -6.41 -18.59 -0.12
N VAL A 198 -5.67 -17.51 -0.38
CA VAL A 198 -6.27 -16.30 -0.91
C VAL A 198 -7.26 -16.78 -1.95
N ILE A 199 -8.51 -16.33 -1.87
CA ILE A 199 -9.45 -16.57 -2.96
C ILE A 199 -8.88 -15.76 -4.12
N LEU A 200 -7.96 -16.42 -4.84
CA LEU A 200 -7.34 -16.03 -6.08
C LEU A 200 -8.40 -16.16 -7.18
N TYR A 201 -9.51 -15.42 -7.08
CA TYR A 201 -10.25 -15.09 -8.30
C TYR A 201 -9.45 -14.09 -9.17
N VAL A 202 -8.24 -13.73 -8.73
CA VAL A 202 -7.28 -12.82 -9.36
C VAL A 202 -5.96 -13.53 -9.72
N TRP A 203 -5.78 -14.83 -9.45
CA TRP A 203 -4.56 -15.57 -9.87
C TRP A 203 -4.88 -16.89 -10.57
N ARG A 204 -5.71 -16.80 -11.61
CA ARG A 204 -5.76 -17.79 -12.69
C ARG A 204 -5.51 -17.11 -14.01
#